data_AF-A0A813GAP4-F1
#
_entry.id   AF-A0A813GAP4-F1
#
_cell.length_a   1.000
_cell.length_b   1.000
_cell.length_c   1.000
_cell.angle_alpha   90.00
_cell.angle_beta   90.00
_cell.angle_gamma   90.00
#
_symmetry.space_group_name_H-M   'P 1'
#
loop_
_entity.id
_entity.type
_entity.pdbx_description
1 polymer ?
#
loop_
_entity_poly.entity_id
_entity_poly.type
_entity_poly.pdbx_seq_one_letter_code
_entity_poly.pdbx_strand_id
1 'polypeptide(L)'
;MGLHVDDFAMGGDPDSQYYADAKTRLRGKYNFGKWSIGEFTFAGIRVKQQMDFSIIIDQTEYINGSVEESTMTKARQKETESLLTAYEVSELRGILGVVSWVASQSNPKYSADVGLGPSSVTKAKVSDLVAANKLAREVKRDSNHTQKFHAYDVSWDELVCAVWADASQANRPDGSSTGGLVTGLCPPGILTGEEVFVTLLQWNSKKLPRKVLGSNGSEVQAITLGEDLLYMVRMFWAEINGRDLVRYQWDGIIKECTQGVLVMDSRGIYDAGKNESPLHGLRSSRAGYELQAAIEQARAVDSLFKWVHGGAQLADGMTKARERTNWELFYANGQRCAIVLDDKHTSQKRRTKSGMKALTSDLGHLHLEPEVADDIWEHEDETDLKAMTTEIARHRGTRGSSTGE
;
A
#
# COMPACT_ATOMS: atom_id res chain seq x y z
N MET A 1 0.29 -19.01 -9.00
CA MET A 1 1.53 -19.83 -8.78
C MET A 1 2.61 -18.88 -8.29
N GLY A 2 3.26 -19.18 -7.18
CA GLY A 2 4.45 -18.48 -6.68
C GLY A 2 5.71 -19.26 -7.02
N LEU A 3 6.79 -18.54 -7.34
CA LEU A 3 8.10 -19.11 -7.67
C LEU A 3 9.16 -18.34 -6.87
N HIS A 4 10.05 -19.07 -6.20
CA HIS A 4 11.22 -18.50 -5.54
C HIS A 4 12.43 -19.40 -5.77
N VAL A 5 13.33 -18.98 -6.66
CA VAL A 5 14.51 -19.75 -7.08
C VAL A 5 14.08 -21.14 -7.57
N ASP A 6 14.31 -22.19 -6.77
CA ASP A 6 13.98 -23.58 -7.09
C ASP A 6 12.67 -24.06 -6.45
N ASP A 7 12.05 -23.25 -5.57
CA ASP A 7 10.82 -23.58 -4.88
C ASP A 7 9.59 -23.06 -5.65
N PHE A 8 8.56 -23.91 -5.71
CA PHE A 8 7.28 -23.60 -6.34
C PHE A 8 6.15 -23.74 -5.33
N ALA A 9 5.29 -22.73 -5.24
CA ALA A 9 4.03 -22.78 -4.52
C ALA A 9 2.87 -22.66 -5.53
N MET A 10 1.92 -23.58 -5.48
CA MET A 10 0.78 -23.57 -6.40
C MET A 10 -0.50 -23.91 -5.66
N GLY A 11 -1.59 -23.28 -6.08
CA GLY A 11 -2.95 -23.56 -5.65
C GLY A 11 -3.87 -23.52 -6.86
N GLY A 12 -5.04 -24.12 -6.72
CA GLY A 12 -6.07 -24.18 -7.74
C GLY A 12 -7.21 -25.05 -7.28
N ASP A 13 -8.33 -24.94 -7.98
CA ASP A 13 -9.50 -25.77 -7.75
C ASP A 13 -9.19 -27.24 -8.10
N PRO A 14 -9.28 -28.18 -7.14
CA PRO A 14 -9.00 -29.59 -7.39
C PRO A 14 -9.97 -30.23 -8.40
N ASP A 15 -11.18 -29.68 -8.56
CA ASP A 15 -12.20 -30.21 -9.48
C ASP A 15 -12.06 -29.61 -10.90
N SER A 16 -11.18 -28.61 -11.07
CA SER A 16 -10.91 -28.00 -12.37
C SER A 16 -10.00 -28.88 -13.23
N GLN A 17 -10.55 -29.40 -14.34
CA GLN A 17 -9.77 -30.13 -15.34
C GLN A 17 -8.63 -29.27 -15.93
N TYR A 18 -8.87 -27.96 -16.11
CA TYR A 18 -7.84 -27.03 -16.57
C TYR A 18 -6.64 -26.99 -15.61
N TYR A 19 -6.92 -26.92 -14.30
CA TYR A 19 -5.88 -26.95 -13.26
C TYR A 19 -5.13 -28.28 -13.26
N ALA A 20 -5.83 -29.41 -13.35
CA ALA A 20 -5.23 -30.73 -13.43
C ALA A 20 -4.28 -30.88 -14.63
N ASP A 21 -4.71 -30.41 -15.81
CA ASP A 21 -3.90 -30.43 -17.03
C ASP A 21 -2.70 -29.50 -16.93
N ALA A 22 -2.89 -28.28 -16.41
CA ALA A 22 -1.80 -27.32 -16.20
C ALA A 22 -0.74 -27.86 -15.24
N LYS A 23 -1.16 -28.46 -14.12
CA LYS A 23 -0.28 -29.13 -13.15
C LYS A 23 0.50 -30.27 -13.79
N THR A 24 -0.14 -31.06 -14.64
CA THR A 24 0.51 -32.17 -15.38
C THR A 24 1.55 -31.65 -16.36
N ARG A 25 1.24 -30.61 -17.14
CA ARG A 25 2.20 -29.98 -18.06
C ARG A 25 3.39 -29.39 -17.32
N LEU A 26 3.16 -28.75 -16.17
CA LEU A 26 4.23 -28.19 -15.35
C LEU A 26 5.16 -29.29 -14.83
N ARG A 27 4.59 -30.39 -14.31
CA ARG A 27 5.32 -31.59 -13.89
C ARG A 27 6.15 -32.23 -14.99
N GLY A 28 5.67 -32.20 -16.23
CA GLY A 28 6.43 -32.72 -17.37
C GLY A 28 7.63 -31.87 -17.78
N LYS A 29 7.68 -30.58 -17.38
CA LYS A 29 8.76 -29.65 -17.76
C LYS A 29 9.92 -29.61 -16.76
N TYR A 30 9.67 -29.94 -15.50
CA TYR A 30 10.66 -29.81 -14.42
C TYR A 30 10.75 -31.07 -13.57
N ASN A 31 11.95 -31.38 -13.10
CA ASN A 31 12.16 -32.46 -12.14
C ASN A 31 11.94 -31.93 -10.72
N PHE A 32 10.71 -32.06 -10.22
CA PHE A 32 10.38 -31.68 -8.86
C PHE A 32 10.84 -32.73 -7.84
N GLY A 33 11.41 -32.28 -6.72
CA GLY A 33 11.77 -33.13 -5.59
C GLY A 33 10.59 -33.42 -4.68
N LYS A 34 10.64 -32.91 -3.44
CA LYS A 34 9.61 -33.13 -2.41
C LYS A 34 8.34 -32.35 -2.73
N TRP A 35 7.20 -33.01 -2.56
CA TRP A 35 5.88 -32.38 -2.60
C TRP A 35 5.28 -32.33 -1.20
N SER A 36 4.73 -31.18 -0.83
CA SER A 36 4.00 -30.96 0.41
C SER A 36 2.67 -30.30 0.07
N ILE A 37 1.61 -30.65 0.80
CA ILE A 37 0.25 -30.14 0.57
C ILE A 37 -0.30 -29.70 1.94
N GLY A 38 -1.03 -28.59 1.95
CA GLY A 38 -1.67 -28.06 3.15
C GLY A 38 -0.71 -27.30 4.06
N GLU A 39 0.40 -27.91 4.47
CA GLU A 39 1.40 -27.28 5.36
C GLU A 39 2.83 -27.50 4.85
N PHE A 40 3.57 -26.41 4.66
CA PHE A 40 4.95 -26.45 4.17
C PHE A 40 5.71 -25.14 4.46
N THR A 41 7.02 -25.16 4.28
CA THR A 41 7.86 -23.95 4.35
C THR A 41 8.23 -23.53 2.94
N PHE A 42 8.03 -22.26 2.61
CA PHE A 42 8.36 -21.64 1.33
C PHE A 42 9.21 -20.40 1.58
N ALA A 43 10.44 -20.36 1.06
CA ALA A 43 11.39 -19.26 1.29
C ALA A 43 11.56 -18.87 2.78
N GLY A 44 11.56 -19.84 3.70
CA GLY A 44 11.69 -19.60 5.14
C GLY A 44 10.43 -19.05 5.83
N ILE A 45 9.28 -19.10 5.15
CA ILE A 45 7.96 -18.77 5.68
C ILE A 45 7.15 -20.05 5.76
N ARG A 46 6.62 -20.39 6.94
CA ARG A 46 5.70 -21.50 7.08
C ARG A 46 4.34 -21.07 6.55
N VAL A 47 3.78 -21.87 5.66
CA VAL A 47 2.48 -21.68 5.02
C VAL A 47 1.58 -22.83 5.44
N LYS A 48 0.40 -22.52 5.96
CA LYS A 48 -0.59 -23.50 6.39
C LYS A 48 -1.99 -23.13 5.92
N GLN A 49 -2.54 -23.95 5.04
CA GLN A 49 -3.94 -23.89 4.65
C GLN A 49 -4.83 -24.49 5.74
N GLN A 50 -5.90 -23.79 6.08
CA GLN A 50 -6.92 -24.20 7.03
C GLN A 50 -8.06 -24.94 6.32
N MET A 51 -8.96 -25.54 7.10
CA MET A 51 -10.13 -26.27 6.55
C MET A 51 -11.11 -25.35 5.80
N ASP A 52 -11.16 -24.07 6.17
CA ASP A 52 -11.97 -23.02 5.49
C ASP A 52 -11.25 -22.42 4.27
N PHE A 53 -10.17 -23.07 3.79
CA PHE A 53 -9.27 -22.60 2.72
C PHE A 53 -8.50 -21.31 3.01
N SER A 54 -8.67 -20.68 4.17
CA SER A 54 -7.81 -19.57 4.58
C SER A 54 -6.37 -20.03 4.74
N ILE A 55 -5.42 -19.13 4.52
CA ILE A 55 -3.99 -19.44 4.62
C ILE A 55 -3.42 -18.66 5.80
N ILE A 56 -2.70 -19.35 6.67
CA ILE A 56 -1.92 -18.73 7.75
C ILE A 56 -0.45 -18.83 7.38
N ILE A 57 0.27 -17.72 7.52
CA ILE A 57 1.72 -17.69 7.41
C ILE A 57 2.36 -17.26 8.71
N ASP A 58 3.53 -17.83 9.01
CA ASP A 58 4.35 -17.48 10.15
C ASP A 58 5.85 -17.66 9.84
N GLN A 59 6.69 -17.09 10.70
CA GLN A 59 8.14 -17.25 10.62
C GLN A 59 8.74 -17.68 11.97
N THR A 60 8.00 -18.47 12.75
CA THR A 60 8.40 -18.83 14.12
C THR A 60 9.77 -19.52 14.15
N GLU A 61 10.00 -20.49 13.26
CA GLU A 61 11.28 -21.21 13.17
C GLU A 61 12.44 -20.26 12.81
N TYR A 62 12.24 -19.39 11.80
CA TYR A 62 13.25 -18.42 11.37
C TYR A 62 13.57 -17.41 12.47
N ILE A 63 12.56 -16.90 13.18
CA ILE A 63 12.76 -15.95 14.28
C ILE A 63 13.55 -16.59 15.41
N ASN A 64 13.20 -17.81 15.80
CA ASN A 64 13.86 -18.51 16.90
C ASN A 64 15.30 -18.92 16.56
N GLY A 65 15.57 -19.27 15.29
CA GLY A 65 16.89 -19.70 14.84
C GLY A 65 17.84 -18.58 14.39
N SER A 66 17.33 -17.45 13.90
CA SER A 66 18.16 -16.43 13.23
C SER A 66 18.22 -15.09 13.94
N VAL A 67 17.18 -14.70 14.69
CA VAL A 67 17.21 -13.43 15.42
C VAL A 67 18.09 -13.63 16.63
N GLU A 68 19.16 -12.86 16.78
CA GLU A 68 20.03 -12.91 17.96
C GLU A 68 20.38 -11.50 18.44
N GLU A 69 20.65 -11.37 19.73
CA GLU A 69 21.14 -10.12 20.30
C GLU A 69 22.65 -10.07 20.19
N SER A 70 23.19 -8.88 19.95
CA SER A 70 24.63 -8.66 20.07
C SER A 70 25.04 -8.69 21.54
N THR A 71 26.16 -9.36 21.82
CA THR A 71 26.69 -9.46 23.18
C THR A 71 27.39 -8.16 23.58
N MET A 72 26.88 -7.47 24.60
CA MET A 72 27.44 -6.21 25.10
C MET A 72 27.63 -6.23 26.62
N THR A 73 28.76 -5.71 27.11
CA THR A 73 28.97 -5.54 28.56
C THR A 73 28.08 -4.45 29.14
N LYS A 74 27.72 -4.55 30.43
CA LYS A 74 26.92 -3.51 31.12
C LYS A 74 27.61 -2.15 31.13
N ALA A 75 28.94 -2.10 31.11
CA ALA A 75 29.70 -0.86 31.01
C ALA A 75 29.51 -0.24 29.63
N ARG A 76 29.71 -1.02 28.56
CA ARG A 76 29.56 -0.56 27.18
C ARG A 76 28.14 -0.08 26.89
N GLN A 77 27.10 -0.75 27.40
CA GLN A 77 25.70 -0.33 27.22
C GLN A 77 25.39 1.07 27.79
N LYS A 78 26.18 1.55 28.78
CA LYS A 78 26.00 2.89 29.38
C LYS A 78 26.67 3.99 28.56
N GLU A 79 27.53 3.66 27.60
CA GLU A 79 28.25 4.62 26.77
C GLU A 79 27.40 5.06 25.57
N THR A 80 26.15 5.46 25.80
CA THR A 80 25.09 5.60 24.77
C THR A 80 25.44 6.52 23.60
N GLU A 81 26.28 7.52 23.83
CA GLU A 81 26.70 8.51 22.82
C GLU A 81 27.97 8.12 22.06
N SER A 82 28.70 7.11 22.54
CA SER A 82 29.93 6.63 21.91
C SER A 82 29.62 5.98 20.57
N LEU A 83 30.51 6.19 19.60
CA LEU A 83 30.43 5.52 18.31
C LEU A 83 30.61 4.02 18.47
N LEU A 84 29.90 3.27 17.63
CA LEU A 84 30.11 1.83 17.49
C LEU A 84 31.48 1.53 16.88
N THR A 85 32.09 0.45 17.34
CA THR A 85 33.25 -0.18 16.71
C THR A 85 32.84 -0.84 15.38
N ALA A 86 33.80 -1.15 14.51
CA ALA A 86 33.52 -1.84 13.24
C ALA A 86 32.80 -3.19 13.46
N TYR A 87 33.15 -3.91 14.52
CA TYR A 87 32.47 -5.14 14.93
C TYR A 87 31.02 -4.87 15.31
N GLU A 88 30.77 -3.93 16.22
CA GLU A 88 29.41 -3.57 16.66
C GLU A 88 28.54 -3.03 15.50
N VAL A 89 29.13 -2.36 14.52
CA VAL A 89 28.42 -1.96 13.29
C VAL A 89 28.02 -3.18 12.46
N SER A 90 28.88 -4.18 12.36
CA SER A 90 28.55 -5.45 11.69
C SER A 90 27.41 -6.17 12.39
N GLU A 91 27.46 -6.24 13.72
CA GLU A 91 26.42 -6.83 14.57
C GLU A 91 25.08 -6.10 14.40
N LEU A 92 25.09 -4.76 14.47
CA LEU A 92 23.90 -3.93 14.23
C LEU A 92 23.26 -4.25 12.87
N ARG A 93 24.08 -4.36 11.81
CA ARG A 93 23.60 -4.71 10.46
C ARG A 93 23.03 -6.12 10.41
N GLY A 94 23.65 -7.08 11.08
CA GLY A 94 23.15 -8.45 11.18
C GLY A 94 21.75 -8.50 11.78
N ILE A 95 21.56 -7.85 12.93
CA ILE A 95 20.25 -7.79 13.61
C ILE A 95 19.21 -7.12 12.71
N LEU A 96 19.51 -5.93 12.18
CA LEU A 96 18.58 -5.20 11.32
C LEU A 96 18.25 -5.98 10.03
N GLY A 97 19.20 -6.71 9.46
CA GLY A 97 18.99 -7.54 8.27
C GLY A 97 18.01 -8.69 8.52
N VAL A 98 18.23 -9.45 9.60
CA VAL A 98 17.35 -10.57 9.96
C VAL A 98 15.94 -10.08 10.30
N VAL A 99 15.82 -9.00 11.09
CA VAL A 99 14.51 -8.42 11.44
C VAL A 99 13.84 -7.80 10.22
N SER A 100 14.60 -7.23 9.28
CA SER A 100 14.05 -6.69 8.04
C SER A 100 13.38 -7.77 7.18
N TRP A 101 13.92 -8.99 7.17
CA TRP A 101 13.24 -10.11 6.50
C TRP A 101 11.88 -10.39 7.13
N VAL A 102 11.83 -10.55 8.45
CA VAL A 102 10.58 -10.78 9.21
C VAL A 102 9.57 -9.66 8.96
N ALA A 103 10.01 -8.40 9.07
CA ALA A 103 9.18 -7.23 8.88
C ALA A 103 8.58 -7.16 7.48
N SER A 104 9.34 -7.57 6.45
CA SER A 104 8.91 -7.52 5.05
C SER A 104 7.99 -8.67 4.63
N GLN A 105 8.08 -9.82 5.29
CA GLN A 105 7.41 -11.04 4.83
C GLN A 105 6.18 -11.40 5.65
N SER A 106 6.21 -11.22 6.98
CA SER A 106 5.13 -11.74 7.85
C SER A 106 4.68 -10.77 8.95
N ASN A 107 5.46 -9.74 9.28
CA ASN A 107 5.16 -8.90 10.45
C ASN A 107 5.36 -7.40 10.20
N PRO A 108 4.42 -6.72 9.51
CA PRO A 108 4.56 -5.32 9.11
C PRO A 108 4.78 -4.35 10.26
N LYS A 109 4.38 -4.68 11.50
CA LYS A 109 4.48 -3.77 12.66
C LYS A 109 5.92 -3.35 13.01
N TYR A 110 6.92 -4.09 12.52
CA TYR A 110 8.35 -3.76 12.70
C TYR A 110 8.95 -3.00 11.51
N SER A 111 8.18 -2.71 10.47
CA SER A 111 8.67 -2.10 9.23
C SER A 111 9.28 -0.73 9.46
N ALA A 112 8.69 0.10 10.32
CA ALA A 112 9.24 1.42 10.64
C ALA A 112 10.56 1.33 11.39
N ASP A 113 10.71 0.35 12.31
CA ASP A 113 11.93 0.15 13.09
C ASP A 113 13.12 -0.17 12.17
N VAL A 114 12.92 -1.08 11.20
CA VAL A 114 13.95 -1.45 10.22
C VAL A 114 14.07 -0.50 9.04
N GLY A 115 13.03 0.28 8.72
CA GLY A 115 13.05 1.25 7.62
C GLY A 115 13.74 2.57 8.00
N LEU A 116 13.72 2.92 9.29
CA LEU A 116 14.39 4.11 9.83
C LEU A 116 15.80 3.80 10.33
N GLY A 117 16.02 2.64 10.98
CA GLY A 117 17.29 2.24 11.58
C GLY A 117 18.54 2.33 10.67
N PRO A 118 18.49 1.90 9.40
CA PRO A 118 19.62 1.99 8.48
C PRO A 118 20.11 3.42 8.21
N SER A 119 19.25 4.42 8.43
CA SER A 119 19.57 5.83 8.13
C SER A 119 20.64 6.43 9.06
N SER A 120 21.02 5.75 10.14
CA SER A 120 22.03 6.18 11.11
C SER A 120 23.33 5.35 11.10
N VAL A 121 23.45 4.31 10.26
CA VAL A 121 24.53 3.29 10.38
C VAL A 121 25.94 3.86 10.16
N THR A 122 26.11 4.91 9.35
CA THR A 122 27.44 5.53 9.11
C THR A 122 28.00 6.31 10.31
N LYS A 123 27.15 6.69 11.28
CA LYS A 123 27.55 7.32 12.54
C LYS A 123 26.79 6.69 13.72
N ALA A 124 26.60 5.37 13.67
CA ALA A 124 25.84 4.66 14.68
C ALA A 124 26.54 4.75 16.05
N LYS A 125 25.71 4.93 17.07
CA LYS A 125 26.11 5.01 18.47
C LYS A 125 25.75 3.72 19.19
N VAL A 126 26.32 3.53 20.38
CA VAL A 126 25.96 2.44 21.30
C VAL A 126 24.45 2.38 21.54
N SER A 127 23.78 3.53 21.65
CA SER A 127 22.32 3.60 21.81
C SER A 127 21.55 2.95 20.66
N ASP A 128 22.06 2.97 19.41
CA ASP A 128 21.44 2.30 18.27
C ASP A 128 21.52 0.78 18.39
N LEU A 129 22.67 0.24 18.81
CA LEU A 129 22.83 -1.20 19.03
C LEU A 129 22.00 -1.70 20.22
N VAL A 130 21.91 -0.91 21.29
CA VAL A 130 21.01 -1.20 22.41
C VAL A 130 19.55 -1.22 21.97
N ALA A 131 19.14 -0.28 21.10
CA ALA A 131 17.81 -0.26 20.51
C ALA A 131 17.56 -1.47 19.59
N ALA A 132 18.54 -1.89 18.80
CA ALA A 132 18.45 -3.08 17.96
C ALA A 132 18.33 -4.38 18.79
N ASN A 133 19.09 -4.51 19.89
CA ASN A 133 18.92 -5.63 20.83
C ASN A 133 17.52 -5.65 21.46
N LYS A 134 16.98 -4.48 21.81
CA LYS A 134 15.59 -4.39 22.30
C LYS A 134 14.59 -4.85 21.23
N LEU A 135 14.77 -4.42 19.98
CA LEU A 135 13.95 -4.86 18.85
C LEU A 135 14.03 -6.38 18.65
N ALA A 136 15.23 -6.97 18.70
CA ALA A 136 15.43 -8.41 18.59
C ALA A 136 14.66 -9.19 19.67
N ARG A 137 14.67 -8.72 20.93
CA ARG A 137 13.88 -9.31 22.02
C ARG A 137 12.38 -9.23 21.77
N GLU A 138 11.90 -8.09 21.29
CA GLU A 138 10.49 -7.88 20.99
C GLU A 138 10.03 -8.80 19.85
N VAL A 139 10.81 -8.93 18.79
CA VAL A 139 10.53 -9.85 17.67
C VAL A 139 10.54 -11.30 18.15
N LYS A 140 11.49 -11.70 18.99
CA LYS A 140 11.51 -13.04 19.61
C LYS A 140 10.29 -13.33 20.47
N ARG A 141 9.88 -12.35 21.29
CA ARG A 141 8.69 -12.47 22.14
C ARG A 141 7.44 -12.69 21.29
N ASP A 142 7.39 -12.05 20.12
CA ASP A 142 6.28 -12.11 19.20
C ASP A 142 6.52 -13.16 18.09
N SER A 143 7.37 -14.16 18.34
CA SER A 143 7.75 -15.21 17.36
C SER A 143 6.58 -16.07 16.88
N ASN A 144 5.53 -16.21 17.69
CA ASN A 144 4.30 -16.92 17.34
C ASN A 144 3.29 -16.05 16.57
N HIS A 145 3.69 -14.85 16.15
CA HIS A 145 2.84 -14.00 15.33
C HIS A 145 2.54 -14.67 13.99
N THR A 146 1.28 -14.56 13.57
CA THR A 146 0.80 -15.11 12.32
C THR A 146 0.06 -14.06 11.51
N GLN A 147 0.22 -14.11 10.19
CA GLN A 147 -0.55 -13.34 9.23
C GLN A 147 -1.55 -14.28 8.52
N LYS A 148 -2.80 -13.85 8.45
CA LYS A 148 -3.91 -14.61 7.82
C LYS A 148 -4.29 -13.99 6.48
N PHE A 149 -4.43 -14.85 5.48
CA PHE A 149 -5.10 -14.59 4.21
C PHE A 149 -6.47 -15.24 4.30
N HIS A 150 -7.50 -14.41 4.30
CA HIS A 150 -8.87 -14.84 4.55
C HIS A 150 -9.47 -15.47 3.29
N ALA A 151 -10.29 -16.50 3.48
CA ALA A 151 -11.23 -16.93 2.46
C ALA A 151 -12.48 -16.04 2.57
N TYR A 152 -12.89 -15.44 1.45
CA TYR A 152 -14.05 -14.57 1.39
C TYR A 152 -15.23 -15.28 0.75
N ASP A 153 -16.43 -15.03 1.24
CA ASP A 153 -17.69 -15.54 0.70
C ASP A 153 -18.32 -14.51 -0.26
N VAL A 154 -17.50 -13.97 -1.16
CA VAL A 154 -17.90 -13.07 -2.24
C VAL A 154 -17.06 -13.41 -3.48
N SER A 155 -17.55 -13.02 -4.66
CA SER A 155 -16.78 -13.21 -5.88
C SER A 155 -15.51 -12.34 -5.87
N TRP A 156 -14.49 -12.77 -6.60
CA TRP A 156 -13.19 -12.10 -6.62
C TRP A 156 -13.29 -10.66 -7.13
N ASP A 157 -14.21 -10.38 -8.05
CA ASP A 157 -14.49 -9.08 -8.66
C ASP A 157 -15.31 -8.15 -7.75
N GLU A 158 -15.92 -8.68 -6.70
CA GLU A 158 -16.61 -7.88 -5.66
C GLU A 158 -15.66 -7.41 -4.55
N LEU A 159 -14.45 -7.97 -4.49
CA LEU A 159 -13.46 -7.58 -3.49
C LEU A 159 -12.89 -6.19 -3.76
N VAL A 160 -12.65 -5.47 -2.67
CA VAL A 160 -12.08 -4.13 -2.67
C VAL A 160 -10.60 -4.18 -2.35
N CYS A 161 -9.80 -3.59 -3.25
CA CYS A 161 -8.41 -3.27 -2.98
C CYS A 161 -8.34 -1.98 -2.16
N ALA A 162 -7.80 -2.06 -0.94
CA ALA A 162 -7.65 -0.92 -0.03
C ALA A 162 -6.16 -0.58 0.14
N VAL A 163 -5.81 0.69 -0.01
CA VAL A 163 -4.46 1.19 0.30
C VAL A 163 -4.54 2.25 1.38
N TRP A 164 -3.86 2.03 2.50
CA TRP A 164 -3.62 3.03 3.53
C TRP A 164 -2.30 3.73 3.24
N ALA A 165 -2.34 5.05 3.14
CA ALA A 165 -1.18 5.89 2.88
C ALA A 165 -0.99 6.92 4.00
N ASP A 166 0.22 6.97 4.55
CA ASP A 166 0.64 7.95 5.55
C ASP A 166 2.05 8.47 5.25
N ALA A 167 2.36 9.67 5.76
CA ALA A 167 3.69 10.25 5.69
C ALA A 167 4.11 10.91 7.00
N SER A 168 5.34 10.62 7.42
CA SER A 168 6.01 11.37 8.49
C SER A 168 7.04 12.32 7.90
N GLN A 169 6.79 13.63 8.04
CA GLN A 169 7.62 14.68 7.48
C GLN A 169 8.98 14.78 8.18
N ALA A 170 10.07 14.81 7.41
CA ALA A 170 11.41 15.14 7.87
C ALA A 170 11.90 14.33 9.09
N ASN A 171 11.42 13.09 9.24
CA ASN A 171 11.73 12.24 10.39
C ASN A 171 13.04 11.44 10.23
N ARG A 172 13.75 11.59 9.11
CA ARG A 172 15.05 10.96 8.86
C ARG A 172 16.20 11.93 9.18
N PRO A 173 17.41 11.43 9.53
CA PRO A 173 18.55 12.27 9.90
C PRO A 173 18.98 13.30 8.84
N ASP A 174 18.72 13.03 7.56
CA ASP A 174 19.01 13.95 6.45
C ASP A 174 17.88 14.96 6.19
N GLY A 175 16.83 14.99 7.03
CA GLY A 175 15.63 15.81 6.85
C GLY A 175 14.69 15.31 5.76
N SER A 176 14.91 14.11 5.20
CA SER A 176 13.91 13.47 4.33
C SER A 176 12.77 12.87 5.12
N SER A 177 11.65 12.66 4.44
CA SER A 177 10.42 12.13 5.01
C SER A 177 10.30 10.63 4.78
N THR A 178 9.46 9.97 5.58
CA THR A 178 9.12 8.54 5.42
C THR A 178 7.68 8.41 4.97
N GLY A 179 7.45 7.59 3.96
CA GLY A 179 6.13 7.17 3.51
C GLY A 179 5.84 5.77 3.99
N GLY A 180 4.61 5.57 4.44
CA GLY A 180 4.05 4.30 4.85
C GLY A 180 2.93 3.92 3.90
N LEU A 181 2.99 2.72 3.34
CA LEU A 181 1.92 2.16 2.51
C LEU A 181 1.56 0.78 3.04
N VAL A 182 0.26 0.51 3.15
CA VAL A 182 -0.29 -0.81 3.47
C VAL A 182 -1.39 -1.10 2.47
N THR A 183 -1.32 -2.23 1.79
CA THR A 183 -2.31 -2.69 0.83
C THR A 183 -3.02 -3.92 1.39
N GLY A 184 -4.34 -3.93 1.33
CA GLY A 184 -5.15 -5.08 1.67
C GLY A 184 -6.25 -5.36 0.65
N LEU A 185 -6.77 -6.57 0.71
CA LEU A 185 -7.96 -7.02 0.00
C LEU A 185 -9.06 -7.28 1.04
N CYS A 186 -10.29 -6.90 0.75
CA CYS A 186 -11.41 -7.04 1.69
C CYS A 186 -12.79 -7.01 1.00
N PRO A 187 -13.86 -7.48 1.68
CA PRO A 187 -15.23 -7.38 1.18
C PRO A 187 -15.71 -5.92 1.04
N PRO A 188 -16.74 -5.66 0.21
CA PRO A 188 -17.23 -4.32 -0.09
C PRO A 188 -17.80 -3.56 1.12
N GLY A 189 -18.19 -4.25 2.19
CA GLY A 189 -18.63 -3.64 3.45
C GLY A 189 -17.63 -2.62 4.03
N ILE A 190 -16.34 -2.73 3.71
CA ILE A 190 -15.35 -1.72 4.13
C ILE A 190 -15.71 -0.31 3.64
N LEU A 191 -16.34 -0.18 2.47
CA LEU A 191 -16.66 1.11 1.84
C LEU A 191 -17.82 1.83 2.53
N THR A 192 -18.70 1.04 3.15
CA THR A 192 -19.84 1.50 3.96
C THR A 192 -19.48 1.64 5.43
N GLY A 193 -18.24 1.34 5.84
CA GLY A 193 -17.79 1.48 7.22
C GLY A 193 -18.14 0.27 8.10
N GLU A 194 -18.53 -0.85 7.49
CA GLU A 194 -18.62 -2.13 8.19
C GLU A 194 -17.22 -2.58 8.63
N GLU A 195 -17.14 -3.24 9.79
CA GLU A 195 -15.93 -3.92 10.22
C GLU A 195 -15.79 -5.25 9.46
N VAL A 196 -14.80 -5.32 8.56
CA VAL A 196 -14.57 -6.50 7.72
C VAL A 196 -13.14 -7.04 7.91
N PHE A 197 -12.93 -8.31 7.52
CA PHE A 197 -11.62 -8.92 7.49
C PHE A 197 -10.77 -8.40 6.33
N VAL A 198 -9.55 -7.94 6.63
CA VAL A 198 -8.59 -7.43 5.64
C VAL A 198 -7.41 -8.39 5.51
N THR A 199 -7.21 -8.91 4.31
CA THR A 199 -6.02 -9.69 3.93
C THR A 199 -4.94 -8.73 3.47
N LEU A 200 -3.82 -8.64 4.19
CA LEU A 200 -2.69 -7.82 3.77
C LEU A 200 -2.00 -8.46 2.55
N LEU A 201 -1.81 -7.66 1.49
CA LEU A 201 -1.14 -8.09 0.27
C LEU A 201 0.31 -7.61 0.22
N GLN A 202 0.54 -6.34 0.59
CA GLN A 202 1.85 -5.71 0.56
C GLN A 202 1.90 -4.54 1.53
N TRP A 203 3.09 -4.23 2.05
CA TRP A 203 3.32 -3.05 2.86
C TRP A 203 4.75 -2.55 2.68
N ASN A 204 4.99 -1.27 3.00
CA ASN A 204 6.34 -0.73 3.06
C ASN A 204 6.45 0.49 3.99
N SER A 205 7.67 0.69 4.51
CA SER A 205 8.13 1.89 5.20
C SER A 205 9.40 2.36 4.51
N LYS A 206 9.30 3.41 3.68
CA LYS A 206 10.42 3.83 2.82
C LYS A 206 10.62 5.34 2.85
N LYS A 207 11.83 5.77 2.53
CA LYS A 207 12.15 7.18 2.30
C LYS A 207 11.33 7.67 1.12
N LEU A 208 10.62 8.78 1.29
CA LEU A 208 9.89 9.41 0.19
C LEU A 208 10.87 9.90 -0.89
N PRO A 209 10.50 9.82 -2.19
CA PRO A 209 11.41 10.08 -3.30
C PRO A 209 12.05 11.47 -3.27
N ARG A 210 11.34 12.47 -2.74
CA ARG A 210 11.81 13.86 -2.69
C ARG A 210 11.61 14.49 -1.31
N LYS A 211 12.55 15.39 -0.97
CA LYS A 211 12.39 16.30 0.17
C LYS A 211 11.35 17.36 -0.16
N VAL A 212 10.55 17.72 0.83
CA VAL A 212 9.39 18.61 0.66
C VAL A 212 9.26 19.59 1.82
N LEU A 213 8.69 20.74 1.49
CA LEU A 213 8.35 21.78 2.45
C LEU A 213 6.96 21.50 3.01
N GLY A 214 6.87 21.39 4.32
CA GLY A 214 5.61 21.16 5.04
C GLY A 214 5.09 19.72 4.95
N SER A 215 4.13 19.40 5.82
CA SER A 215 3.55 18.07 5.95
C SER A 215 2.69 17.73 4.74
N ASN A 216 1.93 18.69 4.22
CA ASN A 216 1.10 18.54 3.02
C ASN A 216 1.90 17.99 1.83
N GLY A 217 3.15 18.45 1.63
CA GLY A 217 3.98 17.97 0.53
C GLY A 217 4.46 16.52 0.71
N SER A 218 4.59 16.03 1.94
CA SER A 218 4.92 14.62 2.20
C SER A 218 3.69 13.74 2.15
N GLU A 219 2.55 14.24 2.64
CA GLU A 219 1.26 13.56 2.58
C GLU A 219 0.82 13.36 1.12
N VAL A 220 0.90 14.39 0.28
CA VAL A 220 0.63 14.27 -1.16
C VAL A 220 1.51 13.20 -1.80
N GLN A 221 2.81 13.17 -1.51
CA GLN A 221 3.68 12.13 -2.06
C GLN A 221 3.26 10.72 -1.64
N ALA A 222 2.89 10.53 -0.38
CA ALA A 222 2.42 9.21 0.08
C ALA A 222 1.09 8.83 -0.59
N ILE A 223 0.19 9.78 -0.77
CA ILE A 223 -1.11 9.58 -1.45
C ILE A 223 -0.90 9.24 -2.92
N THR A 224 -0.06 9.98 -3.66
CA THR A 224 0.26 9.68 -5.06
C THR A 224 0.89 8.30 -5.21
N LEU A 225 1.88 7.97 -4.38
CA LEU A 225 2.48 6.62 -4.39
C LEU A 225 1.48 5.52 -3.97
N GLY A 226 0.53 5.85 -3.10
CA GLY A 226 -0.54 4.97 -2.69
C GLY A 226 -1.53 4.70 -3.82
N GLU A 227 -1.90 5.72 -4.60
CA GLU A 227 -2.78 5.56 -5.76
C GLU A 227 -2.10 4.78 -6.89
N ASP A 228 -0.80 5.02 -7.15
CA ASP A 228 -0.03 4.23 -8.11
C ASP A 228 -0.01 2.75 -7.73
N LEU A 229 0.19 2.46 -6.43
CA LEU A 229 0.15 1.10 -5.90
C LEU A 229 -1.24 0.49 -5.99
N LEU A 230 -2.29 1.27 -5.69
CA LEU A 230 -3.68 0.81 -5.77
C LEU A 230 -4.05 0.44 -7.21
N TYR A 231 -3.73 1.30 -8.17
CA TYR A 231 -3.94 1.04 -9.59
C TYR A 231 -3.24 -0.24 -10.04
N MET A 232 -1.96 -0.40 -9.68
CA MET A 232 -1.18 -1.59 -10.04
C MET A 232 -1.73 -2.87 -9.40
N VAL A 233 -2.15 -2.82 -8.13
CA VAL A 233 -2.70 -3.99 -7.43
C VAL A 233 -4.04 -4.40 -8.02
N ARG A 234 -4.90 -3.45 -8.37
CA ARG A 234 -6.17 -3.71 -9.06
C ARG A 234 -5.95 -4.34 -10.42
N MET A 235 -5.00 -3.82 -11.20
CA MET A 235 -4.61 -4.41 -12.49
C MET A 235 -4.14 -5.86 -12.32
N PHE A 236 -3.23 -6.11 -11.37
CA PHE A 236 -2.73 -7.45 -11.09
C PHE A 236 -3.85 -8.38 -10.60
N TRP A 237 -4.76 -7.89 -9.76
CA TRP A 237 -5.91 -8.64 -9.26
C TRP A 237 -6.84 -9.08 -10.41
N ALA A 238 -7.10 -8.20 -11.38
CA ALA A 238 -7.86 -8.56 -12.58
C ALA A 238 -7.12 -9.62 -13.42
N GLU A 239 -5.81 -9.44 -13.65
CA GLU A 239 -4.99 -10.36 -14.45
C GLU A 239 -4.96 -11.78 -13.87
N ILE A 240 -4.70 -11.93 -12.57
CA ILE A 240 -4.60 -13.25 -11.94
C ILE A 240 -5.94 -14.00 -11.91
N ASN A 241 -7.06 -13.28 -12.03
CA ASN A 241 -8.40 -13.84 -12.15
C ASN A 241 -8.83 -14.03 -13.62
N GLY A 242 -7.89 -13.92 -14.56
CA GLY A 242 -8.08 -14.31 -15.96
C GLY A 242 -8.59 -13.20 -16.87
N ARG A 243 -8.48 -11.93 -16.46
CA ARG A 243 -8.76 -10.79 -17.35
C ARG A 243 -7.54 -10.46 -18.20
N ASP A 244 -7.73 -10.36 -19.51
CA ASP A 244 -6.66 -9.99 -20.43
C ASP A 244 -6.33 -8.48 -20.32
N LEU A 245 -5.08 -8.16 -19.97
CA LEU A 245 -4.61 -6.78 -19.87
C LEU A 245 -4.27 -6.20 -21.25
N VAL A 246 -5.29 -5.77 -21.99
CA VAL A 246 -5.12 -5.15 -23.30
C VAL A 246 -4.56 -3.73 -23.14
N ARG A 247 -3.41 -3.48 -23.78
CA ARG A 247 -2.75 -2.16 -23.78
C ARG A 247 -3.73 -1.07 -24.22
N TYR A 248 -3.69 0.08 -23.54
CA TYR A 248 -4.58 1.23 -23.75
C TYR A 248 -6.05 1.03 -23.34
N GLN A 249 -6.41 -0.12 -22.75
CA GLN A 249 -7.75 -0.39 -22.20
C GLN A 249 -7.72 -0.67 -20.70
N TRP A 250 -6.58 -0.47 -20.05
CA TRP A 250 -6.37 -0.80 -18.64
C TRP A 250 -7.36 -0.09 -17.73
N ASP A 251 -7.64 1.19 -17.97
CA ASP A 251 -8.56 1.95 -17.12
C ASP A 251 -9.97 1.32 -17.12
N GLY A 252 -10.49 0.99 -18.31
CA GLY A 252 -11.78 0.31 -18.46
C GLY A 252 -11.80 -1.06 -17.79
N ILE A 253 -10.76 -1.86 -18.00
CA ILE A 253 -10.64 -3.19 -17.38
C ILE A 253 -10.64 -3.08 -15.85
N ILE A 254 -9.84 -2.17 -15.29
CA ILE A 254 -9.70 -1.99 -13.85
C ILE A 254 -11.03 -1.49 -13.26
N LYS A 255 -11.69 -0.54 -13.92
CA LYS A 255 -13.01 0.00 -13.55
C LYS A 255 -14.09 -1.06 -13.56
N GLU A 256 -14.14 -1.90 -14.58
CA GLU A 256 -15.18 -2.93 -14.74
C GLU A 256 -15.01 -4.13 -13.81
N CYS A 257 -13.76 -4.51 -13.49
CA CYS A 257 -13.46 -5.79 -12.85
C CYS A 257 -13.09 -5.69 -11.37
N THR A 258 -12.88 -4.48 -10.84
CA THR A 258 -12.34 -4.31 -9.48
C THR A 258 -12.83 -3.01 -8.85
N GLN A 259 -12.81 -2.93 -7.52
CA GLN A 259 -13.04 -1.71 -6.77
C GLN A 259 -11.80 -1.32 -5.96
N GLY A 260 -11.49 -0.01 -5.94
CA GLY A 260 -10.35 0.55 -5.20
C GLY A 260 -10.76 1.57 -4.14
N VAL A 261 -10.02 1.61 -3.03
CA VAL A 261 -10.09 2.70 -2.05
C VAL A 261 -8.71 3.10 -1.52
N LEU A 262 -8.39 4.39 -1.61
CA LEU A 262 -7.23 5.01 -1.01
C LEU A 262 -7.63 5.71 0.29
N VAL A 263 -6.99 5.31 1.39
CA VAL A 263 -7.28 5.72 2.76
C VAL A 263 -6.16 6.61 3.28
N MET A 264 -6.53 7.78 3.77
CA MET A 264 -5.59 8.78 4.29
C MET A 264 -6.10 9.38 5.61
N ASP A 265 -5.21 9.89 6.44
CA ASP A 265 -5.55 10.61 7.68
C ASP A 265 -5.30 12.12 7.57
N SER A 266 -4.72 12.58 6.46
CA SER A 266 -4.60 14.00 6.15
C SER A 266 -5.93 14.59 5.70
N ARG A 267 -6.61 15.26 6.62
CA ARG A 267 -7.83 16.00 6.31
C ARG A 267 -7.59 17.10 5.28
N GLY A 268 -6.45 17.78 5.38
CA GLY A 268 -6.10 18.88 4.48
C GLY A 268 -5.96 18.42 3.03
N ILE A 269 -5.32 17.27 2.80
CA ILE A 269 -5.20 16.72 1.44
C ILE A 269 -6.51 16.11 0.97
N TYR A 270 -7.27 15.46 1.86
CA TYR A 270 -8.60 14.95 1.52
C TYR A 270 -9.55 16.06 1.05
N ASP A 271 -9.59 17.19 1.77
CA ASP A 271 -10.40 18.36 1.37
C ASP A 271 -9.85 19.01 0.10
N ALA A 272 -8.52 19.07 -0.05
CA ALA A 272 -7.89 19.58 -1.28
C ALA A 272 -8.30 18.76 -2.51
N GLY A 273 -8.38 17.43 -2.39
CA GLY A 273 -8.79 16.58 -3.52
C GLY A 273 -10.23 16.79 -4.00
N LYS A 274 -11.07 17.45 -3.20
CA LYS A 274 -12.42 17.88 -3.58
C LYS A 274 -12.46 19.30 -4.13
N ASN A 275 -11.37 20.04 -4.03
CA ASN A 275 -11.29 21.43 -4.44
C ASN A 275 -10.94 21.52 -5.93
N GLU A 276 -11.77 22.25 -6.69
CA GLU A 276 -11.60 22.50 -8.12
C GLU A 276 -10.72 23.71 -8.43
N SER A 277 -10.27 24.44 -7.39
CA SER A 277 -9.31 25.52 -7.56
C SER A 277 -8.02 25.01 -8.20
N PRO A 278 -7.29 25.86 -8.96
CA PRO A 278 -6.00 25.48 -9.52
C PRO A 278 -5.07 24.91 -8.45
N LEU A 279 -4.47 23.75 -8.75
CA LEU A 279 -3.53 23.05 -7.85
C LEU A 279 -4.16 22.71 -6.49
N HIS A 280 -5.49 22.57 -6.45
CA HIS A 280 -6.29 22.21 -5.28
C HIS A 280 -6.17 23.20 -4.11
N GLY A 281 -5.74 24.43 -4.37
CA GLY A 281 -5.46 25.42 -3.33
C GLY A 281 -4.22 25.12 -2.48
N LEU A 282 -3.37 24.18 -2.91
CA LEU A 282 -2.12 23.88 -2.22
C LEU A 282 -1.08 24.97 -2.44
N ARG A 283 -0.37 25.36 -1.37
CA ARG A 283 0.72 26.35 -1.45
C ARG A 283 1.90 25.88 -2.31
N SER A 284 2.14 24.57 -2.36
CA SER A 284 3.20 23.99 -3.17
C SER A 284 2.64 23.58 -4.52
N SER A 285 3.06 24.26 -5.59
CA SER A 285 2.60 23.95 -6.94
C SER A 285 2.96 22.53 -7.37
N ARG A 286 4.14 22.04 -6.97
CA ARG A 286 4.56 20.65 -7.22
C ARG A 286 3.66 19.63 -6.52
N ALA A 287 3.27 19.89 -5.27
CA ALA A 287 2.33 19.02 -4.58
C ALA A 287 0.94 19.09 -5.23
N GLY A 288 0.48 20.27 -5.64
CA GLY A 288 -0.77 20.41 -6.40
C GLY A 288 -0.80 19.59 -7.69
N TYR A 289 0.28 19.62 -8.47
CA TYR A 289 0.37 18.85 -9.71
C TYR A 289 0.37 17.32 -9.47
N GLU A 290 1.13 16.84 -8.48
CA GLU A 290 1.15 15.41 -8.13
C GLU A 290 -0.21 14.93 -7.59
N LEU A 291 -0.90 15.77 -6.83
CA LEU A 291 -2.24 15.47 -6.35
C LEU A 291 -3.25 15.42 -7.51
N GLN A 292 -3.17 16.36 -8.45
CA GLN A 292 -4.02 16.37 -9.65
C GLN A 292 -3.85 15.08 -10.46
N ALA A 293 -2.61 14.64 -10.69
CA ALA A 293 -2.34 13.40 -11.41
C ALA A 293 -2.94 12.16 -10.69
N ALA A 294 -2.80 12.09 -9.36
CA ALA A 294 -3.39 11.01 -8.58
C ALA A 294 -4.93 11.01 -8.65
N ILE A 295 -5.56 12.19 -8.62
CA ILE A 295 -7.02 12.33 -8.72
C ILE A 295 -7.53 11.95 -10.11
N GLU A 296 -6.85 12.37 -11.17
CA GLU A 296 -7.20 12.01 -12.55
C GLU A 296 -7.09 10.50 -12.77
N GLN A 297 -6.00 9.88 -12.30
CA GLN A 297 -5.84 8.42 -12.34
C GLN A 297 -6.97 7.73 -11.56
N ALA A 298 -7.25 8.17 -10.34
CA ALA A 298 -8.32 7.61 -9.51
C ALA A 298 -9.69 7.71 -10.20
N ARG A 299 -10.00 8.86 -10.81
CA ARG A 299 -11.25 9.10 -11.54
C ARG A 299 -11.38 8.22 -12.79
N ALA A 300 -10.28 7.97 -13.50
CA ALA A 300 -10.29 7.11 -14.69
C ALA A 300 -10.73 5.68 -14.37
N VAL A 301 -10.50 5.22 -13.13
CA VAL A 301 -10.78 3.84 -12.70
C VAL A 301 -11.74 3.71 -11.52
N ASP A 302 -12.48 4.77 -11.17
CA ASP A 302 -13.41 4.80 -10.02
C ASP A 302 -12.77 4.38 -8.67
N SER A 303 -11.48 4.71 -8.45
CA SER A 303 -10.87 4.60 -7.12
C SER A 303 -11.47 5.64 -6.16
N LEU A 304 -11.82 5.21 -4.95
CA LEU A 304 -12.42 6.08 -3.94
C LEU A 304 -11.36 6.65 -3.01
N PHE A 305 -11.45 7.94 -2.67
CA PHE A 305 -10.63 8.52 -1.60
C PHE A 305 -11.45 8.57 -0.31
N LYS A 306 -10.90 8.03 0.79
CA LYS A 306 -11.52 8.02 2.12
C LYS A 306 -10.59 8.62 3.15
N TRP A 307 -11.15 9.46 4.01
CA TRP A 307 -10.44 9.99 5.17
C TRP A 307 -10.81 9.19 6.41
N VAL A 308 -9.80 8.85 7.22
CA VAL A 308 -9.96 8.20 8.52
C VAL A 308 -9.24 8.97 9.62
N HIS A 309 -9.62 8.73 10.87
CA HIS A 309 -8.83 9.23 12.00
C HIS A 309 -7.55 8.38 12.17
N GLY A 310 -6.50 8.96 12.78
CA GLY A 310 -5.20 8.29 12.96
C GLY A 310 -5.25 6.90 13.63
N GLY A 311 -6.20 6.65 14.53
CA GLY A 311 -6.36 5.34 15.18
C GLY A 311 -6.89 4.22 14.26
N ALA A 312 -7.38 4.56 13.06
CA ALA A 312 -7.82 3.64 12.02
C ALA A 312 -6.87 3.66 10.81
N GLN A 313 -5.76 4.40 10.90
CA GLN A 313 -4.74 4.51 9.87
C GLN A 313 -3.69 3.40 10.07
N LEU A 314 -3.79 2.32 9.31
CA LEU A 314 -2.84 1.19 9.40
C LEU A 314 -1.41 1.60 8.99
N ALA A 315 -1.29 2.60 8.11
CA ALA A 315 0.01 3.10 7.66
C ALA A 315 0.75 3.95 8.70
N ASP A 316 0.11 4.39 9.80
CA ASP A 316 0.75 5.24 10.81
C ASP A 316 1.95 4.54 11.50
N GLY A 317 1.77 3.26 11.84
CA GLY A 317 2.83 2.42 12.40
C GLY A 317 3.95 2.10 11.41
N MET A 318 3.79 2.48 10.14
CA MET A 318 4.82 2.34 9.09
C MET A 318 5.72 3.56 9.02
N THR A 319 5.32 4.73 9.53
CA THR A 319 6.11 5.96 9.41
C THR A 319 6.84 6.32 10.70
N LYS A 320 6.46 5.74 11.84
CA LYS A 320 7.02 6.03 13.18
C LYS A 320 7.53 4.75 13.85
N ALA A 321 8.81 4.73 14.20
CA ALA A 321 9.40 3.63 14.96
C ALA A 321 8.70 3.46 16.31
N ARG A 322 8.50 2.20 16.74
CA ARG A 322 7.82 1.82 18.00
C ARG A 322 6.34 2.21 18.13
N GLU A 323 5.74 2.84 17.13
CA GLU A 323 4.29 3.08 17.11
C GLU A 323 3.58 1.82 16.58
N ARG A 324 3.11 0.97 17.49
CA ARG A 324 2.56 -0.35 17.14
C ARG A 324 1.11 -0.54 17.54
N THR A 325 0.51 0.43 18.22
CA THR A 325 -0.83 0.34 18.80
C THR A 325 -1.88 -0.08 17.78
N ASN A 326 -1.90 0.56 16.60
CA ASN A 326 -2.86 0.24 15.55
C ASN A 326 -2.68 -1.18 14.99
N TRP A 327 -1.42 -1.61 14.83
CA TRP A 327 -1.10 -2.97 14.38
C TRP A 327 -1.49 -4.02 15.42
N GLU A 328 -1.17 -3.79 16.69
CA GLU A 328 -1.53 -4.69 17.79
C GLU A 328 -3.05 -4.84 17.90
N LEU A 329 -3.81 -3.74 17.77
CA LEU A 329 -5.27 -3.77 17.75
C LEU A 329 -5.81 -4.53 16.52
N PHE A 330 -5.26 -4.25 15.33
CA PHE A 330 -5.65 -4.92 14.09
C PHE A 330 -5.47 -6.44 14.20
N TYR A 331 -4.33 -6.91 14.71
CA TYR A 331 -4.09 -8.34 14.91
C TYR A 331 -4.90 -8.95 16.04
N ALA A 332 -5.09 -8.24 17.15
CA ALA A 332 -5.93 -8.70 18.25
C ALA A 332 -7.39 -8.93 17.81
N ASN A 333 -7.87 -8.13 16.85
CA ASN A 333 -9.19 -8.27 16.25
C ASN A 333 -9.23 -9.26 15.06
N GLY A 334 -8.17 -10.04 14.86
CA GLY A 334 -8.11 -11.04 13.78
C GLY A 334 -8.06 -10.41 12.39
N GLN A 335 -7.37 -9.28 12.26
CA GLN A 335 -7.24 -8.47 11.03
C GLN A 335 -8.53 -7.84 10.54
N ARG A 336 -9.38 -7.42 11.48
CA ARG A 336 -10.58 -6.66 11.17
C ARG A 336 -10.31 -5.16 11.17
N CYS A 337 -10.92 -4.47 10.21
CA CYS A 337 -10.83 -3.02 10.07
C CYS A 337 -12.17 -2.46 9.56
N ALA A 338 -12.48 -1.24 9.94
CA ALA A 338 -13.58 -0.46 9.42
C ALA A 338 -13.06 0.91 8.95
N ILE A 339 -13.50 1.36 7.77
CA ILE A 339 -13.28 2.72 7.30
C ILE A 339 -14.53 3.54 7.65
N VAL A 340 -14.65 3.92 8.92
CA VAL A 340 -15.77 4.74 9.39
C VAL A 340 -15.47 6.20 9.06
N LEU A 341 -16.33 6.82 8.25
CA LEU A 341 -16.33 8.27 8.09
C LEU A 341 -16.82 8.90 9.41
N ASP A 342 -16.01 9.73 10.06
CA ASP A 342 -16.50 10.53 11.19
C ASP A 342 -17.41 11.63 10.65
N ASP A 343 -18.73 11.55 10.87
CA ASP A 343 -19.68 12.62 10.52
C ASP A 343 -19.32 13.96 11.18
N LYS A 344 -18.56 13.93 12.29
CA LYS A 344 -18.05 15.12 12.99
C LYS A 344 -16.63 15.49 12.59
N HIS A 345 -16.00 14.74 11.69
CA HIS A 345 -14.66 14.98 11.14
C HIS A 345 -13.60 15.39 12.18
N THR A 346 -13.60 14.77 13.36
CA THR A 346 -12.78 15.22 14.49
C THR A 346 -11.47 14.45 14.58
N SER A 347 -10.33 15.15 14.59
CA SER A 347 -9.00 14.50 14.70
C SER A 347 -8.82 13.73 16.01
N GLN A 348 -8.07 12.63 15.98
CA GLN A 348 -7.84 11.77 17.16
C GLN A 348 -7.30 12.54 18.36
N LYS A 349 -6.40 13.52 18.15
CA LYS A 349 -5.89 14.41 19.21
C LYS A 349 -7.00 15.21 19.91
N ARG A 350 -8.02 15.66 19.17
CA ARG A 350 -9.19 16.32 19.76
C ARG A 350 -10.11 15.32 20.45
N ARG A 351 -10.30 14.12 19.89
CA ARG A 351 -11.13 13.06 20.50
C ARG A 351 -10.58 12.58 21.84
N THR A 352 -9.28 12.31 21.92
CA THR A 352 -8.60 11.92 23.18
C THR A 352 -8.68 13.03 24.22
N LYS A 353 -8.53 14.30 23.80
CA LYS A 353 -8.65 15.47 24.69
C LYS A 353 -10.10 15.72 25.16
N SER A 354 -11.09 15.27 24.39
CA SER A 354 -12.52 15.37 24.70
C SER A 354 -13.11 14.11 25.35
N GLY A 355 -12.31 13.08 25.63
CA GLY A 355 -12.76 11.84 26.29
C GLY A 355 -13.70 10.96 25.45
N MET A 356 -13.79 11.17 24.13
CA MET A 356 -14.64 10.38 23.25
C MET A 356 -13.99 9.02 22.91
N LYS A 357 -14.77 7.93 22.98
CA LYS A 357 -14.34 6.59 22.54
C LYS A 357 -14.07 6.54 21.03
N ALA A 358 -13.37 5.50 20.58
CA ALA A 358 -13.18 5.19 19.16
C ALA A 358 -14.55 5.12 18.45
N LEU A 359 -14.64 5.59 17.20
CA LEU A 359 -15.88 5.50 16.43
C LEU A 359 -16.20 4.04 16.18
N THR A 360 -17.31 3.58 16.75
CA THR A 360 -18.07 2.47 16.22
C THR A 360 -19.07 3.03 15.20
N SER A 361 -19.30 2.29 14.13
CA SER A 361 -20.08 2.67 12.95
C SER A 361 -21.42 3.33 13.29
N ASP A 362 -21.54 4.63 12.99
CA ASP A 362 -22.82 5.30 12.71
C ASP A 362 -22.64 5.94 11.32
N LEU A 363 -23.54 5.57 10.40
CA LEU A 363 -23.43 5.72 8.95
C LEU A 363 -23.84 7.11 8.46
N GLY A 364 -22.92 7.80 7.78
CA GLY A 364 -23.19 8.93 6.90
C GLY A 364 -22.59 8.67 5.50
N HIS A 365 -23.43 8.29 4.55
CA HIS A 365 -23.03 8.09 3.15
C HIS A 365 -23.01 9.43 2.40
N LEU A 366 -21.92 9.71 1.68
CA LEU A 366 -21.96 10.64 0.55
C LEU A 366 -21.78 9.81 -0.72
N HIS A 367 -22.89 9.60 -1.44
CA HIS A 367 -22.83 9.23 -2.84
C HIS A 367 -22.40 10.48 -3.62
N LEU A 368 -21.32 10.38 -4.39
CA LEU A 368 -21.12 11.30 -5.50
C LEU A 368 -22.00 10.74 -6.62
N GLU A 369 -23.20 11.30 -6.76
CA GLU A 369 -24.02 11.11 -7.95
C GLU A 369 -23.20 11.54 -9.18
N PRO A 370 -23.25 10.80 -10.29
CA PRO A 370 -22.79 11.32 -11.56
C PRO A 370 -23.77 12.43 -11.94
N GLU A 371 -23.39 13.69 -11.75
CA GLU A 371 -24.14 14.79 -12.34
C GLU A 371 -24.16 14.59 -13.85
N VAL A 372 -25.36 14.30 -14.34
CA VAL A 372 -25.75 14.43 -15.73
C VAL A 372 -25.34 15.85 -16.14
N ALA A 373 -24.34 15.95 -17.01
CA ALA A 373 -23.99 17.19 -17.67
C ALA A 373 -25.08 17.51 -18.71
N ASP A 374 -26.24 17.95 -18.24
CA ASP A 374 -27.21 18.67 -19.05
C ASP A 374 -26.91 20.17 -18.92
N ASP A 375 -26.46 20.73 -20.06
CA ASP A 375 -26.55 22.13 -20.47
C ASP A 375 -26.03 23.23 -19.53
N ILE A 376 -24.73 23.55 -19.65
CA ILE A 376 -24.27 24.96 -19.81
C ILE A 376 -23.08 24.98 -20.78
N TRP A 377 -23.37 24.88 -22.08
CA TRP A 377 -22.65 25.59 -23.14
C TRP A 377 -23.68 25.89 -24.24
N GLU A 378 -24.50 26.91 -24.04
CA GLU A 378 -25.04 27.66 -25.18
C GLU A 378 -23.85 28.30 -25.88
N HIS A 379 -23.32 27.64 -26.92
CA HIS A 379 -22.54 28.32 -27.93
C HIS A 379 -23.51 28.92 -28.94
N GLU A 380 -23.74 30.22 -28.79
CA GLU A 380 -24.05 31.09 -29.91
C GLU A 380 -23.00 30.87 -31.03
N ASP A 381 -23.53 30.83 -32.25
CA ASP A 381 -22.88 31.01 -33.55
C ASP A 381 -22.09 29.85 -34.21
N GLU A 382 -22.86 29.10 -35.01
CA GLU A 382 -22.47 28.14 -36.05
C GLU A 382 -21.77 28.78 -37.28
N THR A 383 -21.30 30.03 -37.19
CA THR A 383 -20.73 30.78 -38.33
C THR A 383 -19.20 30.78 -38.42
N ASP A 384 -18.46 30.47 -37.35
CA ASP A 384 -16.98 30.60 -37.36
C ASP A 384 -16.21 29.31 -37.69
N LEU A 385 -16.86 28.14 -37.69
CA LEU A 385 -16.21 26.86 -38.03
C LEU A 385 -16.04 26.63 -39.54
N LYS A 386 -16.79 27.33 -40.39
CA LYS A 386 -16.63 27.29 -41.87
C LYS A 386 -15.55 28.24 -42.40
N ALA A 387 -15.19 29.27 -41.64
CA ALA A 387 -14.13 30.21 -42.02
C ALA A 387 -12.73 29.60 -41.85
N MET A 388 -12.49 28.84 -40.77
CA MET A 388 -11.17 28.23 -40.50
C MET A 388 -10.86 26.97 -41.30
N THR A 389 -11.86 26.23 -41.79
CA THR A 389 -11.65 25.05 -42.67
C THR A 389 -11.34 25.43 -44.12
N THR A 390 -11.72 26.63 -44.56
CA THR A 390 -11.47 27.10 -45.94
C THR A 390 -10.05 27.66 -46.12
N GLU A 391 -9.40 28.10 -45.04
CA GLU A 391 -8.07 28.72 -45.10
C GLU A 391 -6.92 27.71 -45.00
N ILE A 392 -7.15 26.52 -44.43
CA ILE A 392 -6.16 25.43 -44.38
C ILE A 392 -6.15 24.58 -45.66
N ALA A 393 -7.24 24.58 -46.43
CA ALA A 393 -7.32 23.89 -47.74
C ALA A 393 -6.67 24.68 -48.91
N ARG A 394 -6.38 25.98 -48.74
CA ARG A 394 -5.78 26.84 -49.79
C ARG A 394 -4.24 26.86 -49.82
N HIS A 395 -3.55 26.12 -48.95
CA HIS A 395 -2.08 26.13 -48.88
C HIS A 395 -1.38 24.78 -49.16
N ARG A 396 -2.10 23.78 -49.71
CA ARG A 396 -1.50 22.48 -50.09
C ARG A 396 -1.97 21.93 -51.46
N GLY A 397 -2.08 22.78 -52.49
CA GLY A 397 -2.54 22.30 -53.80
C GLY A 397 -2.25 23.18 -55.00
N THR A 398 -1.00 23.59 -55.23
CA THR A 398 -0.56 24.10 -56.56
C THR A 398 0.92 23.79 -56.82
N ARG A 399 1.21 22.54 -57.19
CA ARG A 399 2.36 22.19 -58.04
C ARG A 399 1.85 21.38 -59.24
N GLY A 400 1.86 22.08 -60.37
CA GLY A 400 1.86 21.67 -61.79
C GLY A 400 1.44 20.27 -62.22
N SER A 401 0.49 20.24 -63.16
CA SER A 401 0.77 19.69 -64.51
C SER A 401 -0.27 20.22 -65.51
N SER A 402 0.25 20.94 -66.52
CA SER A 402 -0.39 21.34 -67.77
C SER A 402 -0.52 20.16 -68.75
N THR A 403 -1.38 20.35 -69.78
CA THR A 403 -1.55 19.56 -71.04
C THR A 403 -2.33 18.24 -70.89
N GLY A 404 -3.29 17.87 -71.74
CA GLY A 404 -3.82 18.43 -72.98
C GLY A 404 -4.89 17.46 -73.53
N GLU A 405 -5.78 17.99 -74.37
CA GLU A 405 -6.84 17.35 -75.20
C GLU A 405 -8.03 16.67 -74.52
#